data_AF-A0A6L4B7Q0-F1
#
_entry.id   AF-A0A6L4B7Q0-F1
#
_cell.length_a   1.000
_cell.length_b   1.000
_cell.length_c   1.000
_cell.angle_alpha   90.00
_cell.angle_beta   90.00
_cell.angle_gamma   90.00
#
_symmetry.space_group_name_H-M   'P 1'
#
loop_
_entity.id
_entity.type
_entity.pdbx_description
1 polymer ?
#
loop_
_entity_poly.entity_id
_entity_poly.type
_entity_poly.pdbx_seq_one_letter_code
_entity_poly.pdbx_strand_id
1 'polypeptide(L)'
;MSHGFEIEGLAKPPEIPATGLIGALGRLMEMINTVIMFLSSGALLAASLILCSSVFLRYFLKIPTDWQDEMSVFLLVGATFMCAAYVQSQRGHIGIEALAGLLPPAVNRVRLALCDLASFLFCAFFSWKSILLLHEAWVDGQTTSSAWAPPLWIPYSLMTLGMILLTLQILLQFVAACVRKEGNHD
;
A
#
# COMPACT_ATOMS: atom_id res chain seq x y z
N MET A 1 -24.56 -26.80 2.95
CA MET A 1 -24.27 -26.29 1.60
C MET A 1 -23.71 -24.88 1.76
N SER A 2 -22.40 -24.75 1.96
CA SER A 2 -21.71 -23.46 2.00
C SER A 2 -21.40 -23.06 0.57
N HIS A 3 -22.14 -22.09 0.03
CA HIS A 3 -21.76 -21.47 -1.23
C HIS A 3 -20.47 -20.70 -1.00
N GLY A 4 -19.35 -21.36 -1.30
CA GLY A 4 -18.09 -20.68 -1.57
C GLY A 4 -18.34 -19.75 -2.74
N PHE A 5 -18.27 -18.46 -2.48
CA PHE A 5 -18.27 -17.43 -3.50
C PHE A 5 -16.92 -17.59 -4.22
N GLU A 6 -16.86 -18.48 -5.21
CA GLU A 6 -15.74 -18.50 -6.13
C GLU A 6 -15.72 -17.15 -6.83
N ILE A 7 -14.69 -16.35 -6.52
CA ILE A 7 -14.42 -15.11 -7.24
C ILE A 7 -13.86 -15.53 -8.60
N GLU A 8 -14.77 -15.96 -9.48
CA GLU A 8 -14.53 -16.51 -10.82
C GLU A 8 -14.16 -15.42 -11.85
N GLY A 9 -13.56 -14.32 -11.37
CA GLY A 9 -13.14 -13.17 -12.16
C GLY A 9 -11.90 -12.47 -11.63
N LEU A 10 -11.17 -13.07 -10.68
CA LEU A 10 -9.84 -12.60 -10.31
C LEU A 10 -8.91 -12.81 -11.51
N ALA A 11 -8.77 -11.78 -12.34
CA ALA A 11 -7.72 -11.69 -13.34
C ALA A 11 -6.41 -12.13 -12.69
N LYS A 12 -5.79 -13.18 -13.27
CA LYS A 12 -4.52 -13.72 -12.81
C LYS A 12 -3.57 -12.53 -12.60
N PRO A 13 -2.98 -12.37 -11.39
CA PRO A 13 -2.08 -11.24 -11.14
C PRO A 13 -1.03 -11.22 -12.24
N PRO A 14 -0.63 -10.03 -12.73
CA PRO A 14 0.22 -9.89 -13.89
C PRO A 14 1.46 -10.77 -13.72
N GLU A 15 1.58 -11.81 -14.54
CA GLU A 15 2.73 -12.71 -14.49
C GLU A 15 3.98 -11.92 -14.89
N ILE A 16 4.71 -11.46 -13.88
CA ILE A 16 6.04 -10.87 -14.07
C ILE A 16 6.88 -11.95 -14.76
N PRO A 17 7.56 -11.65 -15.90
CA PRO A 17 8.33 -12.65 -16.63
C PRO A 17 9.26 -13.44 -15.71
N ALA A 18 9.12 -14.76 -15.71
CA ALA A 18 9.76 -15.66 -14.75
C ALA A 18 11.30 -15.73 -14.89
N THR A 19 11.90 -15.02 -15.84
CA THR A 19 13.32 -15.16 -16.21
C THR A 19 13.99 -13.80 -16.35
N GLY A 20 15.17 -13.64 -15.71
CA GLY A 20 15.98 -12.40 -15.73
C GLY A 20 15.97 -11.61 -14.41
N LEU A 21 16.69 -10.48 -14.39
CA LEU A 21 16.82 -9.58 -13.22
C LEU A 21 15.45 -9.06 -12.73
N ILE A 22 14.53 -8.78 -13.66
CA ILE A 22 13.17 -8.30 -13.38
C ILE A 22 12.35 -9.36 -12.63
N GLY A 23 12.50 -10.64 -12.99
CA GLY A 23 11.84 -11.74 -12.29
C GLY A 23 12.41 -12.03 -10.90
N ALA A 24 13.70 -11.76 -10.67
CA ALA A 24 14.29 -11.83 -9.33
C ALA A 24 13.79 -10.69 -8.42
N LEU A 25 13.75 -9.46 -8.95
CA LEU A 25 13.20 -8.31 -8.23
C LEU A 25 11.70 -8.47 -7.93
N GLY A 26 10.93 -9.00 -8.89
CA GLY A 26 9.51 -9.30 -8.68
C GLY A 26 9.27 -10.27 -7.53
N ARG A 27 10.01 -11.39 -7.48
CA ARG A 27 9.92 -12.38 -6.39
C ARG A 27 10.32 -11.81 -5.04
N LEU A 28 11.37 -10.97 -4.99
CA LEU A 28 11.77 -10.29 -3.77
C LEU A 28 10.65 -9.37 -3.27
N MET A 29 10.05 -8.60 -4.18
CA MET A 29 8.95 -7.70 -3.82
C MET A 29 7.70 -8.44 -3.36
N GLU A 30 7.39 -9.58 -3.99
CA GLU A 30 6.28 -10.44 -3.58
C GLU A 30 6.51 -11.04 -2.19
N MET A 31 7.73 -11.49 -1.88
CA MET A 31 8.10 -11.94 -0.53
C MET A 31 7.94 -10.82 0.49
N ILE A 32 8.49 -9.64 0.21
CA ILE A 32 8.40 -8.46 1.08
C ILE A 32 6.94 -8.10 1.32
N ASN A 33 6.15 -8.00 0.25
CA ASN A 33 4.74 -7.64 0.32
C ASN A 33 3.90 -8.68 1.09
N THR A 34 4.22 -9.97 0.96
CA THR A 34 3.52 -11.05 1.69
C THR A 34 3.79 -10.97 3.19
N VAL A 35 5.05 -10.78 3.60
CA VAL A 35 5.41 -10.60 5.01
C VAL A 35 4.72 -9.36 5.58
N ILE A 36 4.74 -8.26 4.82
CA ILE A 36 4.08 -7.01 5.20
C ILE A 36 2.57 -7.19 5.34
N MET A 37 1.93 -7.97 4.48
CA MET A 37 0.50 -8.26 4.57
C MET A 37 0.15 -8.97 5.88
N PHE A 38 0.93 -9.98 6.28
CA PHE A 38 0.72 -10.67 7.56
C PHE A 38 0.92 -9.73 8.75
N LEU A 39 1.97 -8.91 8.74
CA LEU A 39 2.22 -7.92 9.77
C LEU A 39 1.09 -6.88 9.88
N SER A 40 0.62 -6.38 8.74
CA SER A 40 -0.45 -5.37 8.67
C SER A 40 -1.80 -5.93 9.09
N SER A 41 -2.09 -7.19 8.76
CA SER A 41 -3.27 -7.90 9.26
C SER A 41 -3.25 -8.03 10.78
N GLY A 42 -2.09 -8.41 11.34
CA GLY A 42 -1.88 -8.42 12.79
C GLY A 42 -2.05 -7.04 13.44
N ALA A 43 -1.52 -5.99 12.81
CA ALA A 43 -1.66 -4.61 13.28
C ALA A 43 -3.12 -4.14 13.28
N LEU A 44 -3.92 -4.48 12.26
CA LEU A 44 -5.35 -4.17 12.21
C LEU A 44 -6.14 -4.90 13.30
N LEU A 45 -5.85 -6.18 13.52
CA LEU A 45 -6.47 -6.93 14.61
C LEU A 45 -6.10 -6.33 15.98
N ALA A 46 -4.83 -5.97 16.18
CA ALA A 46 -4.38 -5.31 17.40
C ALA A 46 -5.09 -3.95 17.61
N ALA A 47 -5.18 -3.12 16.56
CA ALA A 47 -5.90 -1.84 16.63
C ALA A 47 -7.38 -2.05 17.00
N SER A 48 -8.04 -3.03 16.39
CA SER A 48 -9.44 -3.38 16.71
C SER A 48 -9.60 -3.82 18.17
N LEU A 49 -8.70 -4.65 18.69
CA LEU A 49 -8.73 -5.09 20.09
C LEU A 49 -8.47 -3.93 21.07
N ILE A 50 -7.51 -3.05 20.75
CA ILE A 50 -7.21 -1.87 21.55
C ILE A 50 -8.45 -0.97 21.63
N LEU A 51 -9.07 -0.64 20.49
CA LEU A 51 -10.28 0.19 20.45
C LEU A 51 -11.44 -0.48 21.19
N CYS A 52 -11.68 -1.78 20.99
CA CYS A 52 -12.71 -2.51 21.74
C CYS A 52 -12.46 -2.46 23.26
N SER A 53 -11.21 -2.65 23.68
CA SER A 53 -10.84 -2.59 25.10
C SER A 53 -11.01 -1.17 25.68
N SER A 54 -10.74 -0.13 24.88
CA SER A 54 -10.90 1.27 25.28
C SER A 54 -12.34 1.62 25.62
N VAL A 55 -13.27 1.17 24.76
CA VAL A 55 -14.71 1.33 24.95
C VAL A 55 -15.11 0.58 26.22
N PHE A 56 -14.69 -0.67 26.37
CA PHE A 56 -15.02 -1.46 27.56
C PHE A 56 -14.55 -0.79 28.87
N LEU A 57 -13.28 -0.37 28.93
CA LEU A 57 -12.70 0.29 30.10
C LEU A 57 -13.42 1.61 30.43
N ARG A 58 -13.72 2.42 29.41
CA ARG A 58 -14.37 3.72 29.60
C ARG A 58 -15.82 3.59 30.09
N TYR A 59 -16.59 2.65 29.53
CA TYR A 59 -18.01 2.50 29.88
C TYR A 59 -18.24 1.70 31.17
N PHE A 60 -17.50 0.61 31.38
CA PHE A 60 -17.73 -0.28 32.52
C PHE A 60 -16.88 0.10 33.74
N LEU A 61 -15.59 0.40 33.51
CA LEU A 61 -14.63 0.63 34.60
C LEU A 61 -14.45 2.13 34.91
N LYS A 62 -14.94 3.03 34.05
CA LYS A 62 -14.83 4.50 34.17
C LYS A 62 -13.38 4.99 34.32
N ILE A 63 -12.43 4.24 33.79
CA ILE A 63 -11.00 4.59 33.80
C ILE A 63 -10.70 5.38 32.52
N PRO A 64 -10.14 6.60 32.60
CA PRO A 64 -9.67 7.31 31.42
C PRO A 64 -8.41 6.63 30.85
N THR A 65 -8.42 6.37 29.56
CA THR A 65 -7.27 5.84 28.81
C THR A 65 -6.93 6.77 27.66
N ASP A 66 -5.75 7.40 27.75
CA ASP A 66 -5.32 8.47 26.85
C ASP A 66 -4.25 8.03 25.82
N TRP A 67 -3.89 6.74 25.78
CA TRP A 67 -2.86 6.19 24.87
C TRP A 67 -3.44 5.31 23.75
N GLN A 68 -4.68 4.83 23.93
CA GLN A 68 -5.28 3.81 23.08
C GLN A 68 -5.66 4.36 21.71
N ASP A 69 -6.12 5.61 21.67
CA ASP A 69 -6.54 6.28 20.43
C ASP A 69 -5.32 6.47 19.52
N GLU A 70 -4.20 6.99 20.03
CA GLU A 70 -2.98 7.23 19.27
C GLU A 70 -2.32 5.93 18.81
N MET A 71 -2.24 4.93 19.69
CA MET A 71 -1.70 3.62 19.30
C MET A 71 -2.51 2.97 18.18
N SER A 72 -3.84 3.08 18.24
CA SER A 72 -4.73 2.55 17.20
C SER A 72 -4.55 3.31 15.87
N VAL A 73 -4.42 4.64 15.94
CA VAL A 73 -4.13 5.46 14.76
C VAL A 73 -2.78 5.08 14.15
N PHE A 74 -1.74 4.89 14.97
CA PHE A 74 -0.40 4.54 14.48
C PHE A 74 -0.38 3.16 13.80
N LEU A 75 -1.06 2.18 14.40
CA LEU A 75 -1.23 0.86 13.80
C LEU A 75 -2.02 0.92 12.49
N LEU A 76 -3.07 1.75 12.42
CA LEU A 76 -3.88 1.92 11.22
C LEU A 76 -3.07 2.58 10.09
N VAL A 77 -2.31 3.64 10.39
CA VAL A 77 -1.41 4.29 9.45
C VAL A 77 -0.38 3.29 8.94
N GLY A 78 0.27 2.55 9.84
CA GLY A 78 1.24 1.52 9.48
C GLY A 78 0.65 0.45 8.56
N ALA A 79 -0.48 -0.13 8.96
CA ALA A 79 -1.14 -1.17 8.17
C ALA A 79 -1.59 -0.66 6.79
N THR A 80 -2.12 0.56 6.72
CA THR A 80 -2.62 1.14 5.46
C THR A 80 -1.52 1.37 4.45
N PHE A 81 -0.44 2.05 4.85
CA PHE A 81 0.65 2.38 3.93
C PHE A 81 1.52 1.18 3.59
N MET A 82 1.77 0.29 4.56
CA MET A 82 2.59 -0.90 4.32
C MET A 82 1.88 -1.90 3.39
N CYS A 83 0.56 -2.11 3.53
CA CYS A 83 -0.20 -2.95 2.59
C CYS A 83 -0.37 -2.35 1.19
N ALA A 84 -0.17 -1.04 1.00
CA ALA A 84 -0.48 -0.38 -0.27
C ALA A 84 0.25 -1.01 -1.46
N ALA A 85 1.53 -1.36 -1.30
CA ALA A 85 2.34 -1.99 -2.34
C ALA A 85 1.80 -3.38 -2.72
N TYR A 86 1.39 -4.20 -1.73
CA TYR A 86 0.77 -5.50 -1.99
C TYR A 86 -0.56 -5.34 -2.73
N VAL A 87 -1.42 -4.42 -2.29
CA VAL A 87 -2.70 -4.18 -2.98
C VAL A 87 -2.46 -3.72 -4.43
N GLN A 88 -1.43 -2.89 -4.65
CA GLN A 88 -1.04 -2.45 -5.99
C GLN A 88 -0.49 -3.60 -6.86
N SER A 89 0.24 -4.57 -6.27
CA SER A 89 0.71 -5.74 -7.02
C SER A 89 -0.44 -6.59 -7.57
N GLN A 90 -1.53 -6.70 -6.80
CA GLN A 90 -2.73 -7.44 -7.17
C GLN A 90 -3.67 -6.69 -8.12
N ARG A 91 -3.62 -5.35 -8.13
CA ARG A 91 -4.63 -4.50 -8.79
C ARG A 91 -4.58 -4.42 -10.31
N GLY A 92 -3.76 -5.24 -10.98
CA GLY A 92 -3.48 -5.23 -12.42
C GLY A 92 -4.57 -4.59 -13.28
N HIS A 93 -4.51 -3.26 -13.44
CA HIS A 93 -5.39 -2.34 -14.17
C HIS A 93 -6.88 -2.70 -14.35
N ILE A 94 -7.46 -3.46 -13.42
CA ILE A 94 -8.79 -4.07 -13.56
C ILE A 94 -9.87 -3.00 -13.76
N GLY A 95 -9.73 -1.86 -13.06
CA GLY A 95 -10.66 -0.74 -13.18
C GLY A 95 -10.59 0.00 -14.52
N ILE A 96 -9.45 -0.04 -15.21
CA ILE A 96 -9.27 0.62 -16.51
C ILE A 96 -9.75 -0.31 -17.63
N GLU A 97 -9.71 -1.64 -17.44
CA GLU A 97 -10.18 -2.63 -18.42
C GLU A 97 -11.68 -2.55 -18.70
N ALA A 98 -12.52 -2.18 -17.72
CA ALA A 98 -13.96 -1.98 -17.95
C ALA A 98 -14.22 -0.89 -19.02
N LEU A 99 -13.41 0.18 -19.03
CA LEU A 99 -13.46 1.23 -20.06
C LEU A 99 -12.63 0.86 -21.30
N ALA A 100 -11.80 -0.19 -21.25
CA ALA A 100 -11.01 -0.64 -22.40
C ALA A 100 -11.88 -1.30 -23.47
N GLY A 101 -12.96 -1.97 -23.09
CA GLY A 101 -13.89 -2.64 -24.01
C GLY A 101 -14.63 -1.69 -24.96
N LEU A 102 -14.67 -0.39 -24.66
CA LEU A 102 -15.36 0.64 -25.45
C LEU A 102 -14.43 1.43 -26.38
N LEU A 103 -13.10 1.33 -26.20
CA LEU A 103 -12.13 2.16 -26.91
C LEU A 103 -11.30 1.37 -27.93
N PRO A 104 -10.85 2.00 -29.02
CA PRO A 104 -9.89 1.39 -29.94
C PRO A 104 -8.59 0.97 -29.23
N PRO A 105 -7.97 -0.16 -29.61
CA PRO A 105 -6.82 -0.74 -28.92
C PRO A 105 -5.59 0.18 -28.88
N ALA A 106 -5.45 1.11 -29.84
CA ALA A 106 -4.38 2.11 -29.82
C ALA A 106 -4.57 3.16 -28.71
N VAL A 107 -5.79 3.67 -28.54
CA VAL A 107 -6.13 4.70 -27.54
C VAL A 107 -6.07 4.11 -26.13
N ASN A 108 -6.56 2.88 -25.97
CA ASN A 108 -6.50 2.18 -24.68
C ASN A 108 -5.05 2.00 -24.18
N ARG A 109 -4.11 1.69 -25.08
CA ARG A 109 -2.69 1.56 -24.73
C ARG A 109 -2.07 2.88 -24.25
N VAL A 110 -2.34 3.99 -24.93
CA VAL A 110 -1.85 5.31 -24.53
C VAL A 110 -2.46 5.73 -23.20
N ARG A 111 -3.77 5.49 -23.01
CA ARG A 111 -4.46 5.76 -21.75
C ARG A 111 -3.82 5.01 -20.58
N LEU A 112 -3.58 3.71 -20.72
CA LEU A 112 -2.93 2.90 -19.68
C LEU A 112 -1.54 3.43 -19.33
N ALA A 113 -0.72 3.71 -20.34
CA ALA A 113 0.62 4.26 -20.13
C ALA A 113 0.60 5.64 -19.43
N LEU A 114 -0.36 6.50 -19.77
CA LEU A 114 -0.55 7.80 -19.09
C LEU A 114 -1.01 7.63 -17.65
N CYS A 115 -1.94 6.71 -17.38
CA CYS A 115 -2.40 6.41 -16.02
C CYS A 115 -1.26 5.88 -15.15
N ASP A 116 -0.42 5.00 -15.69
CA ASP A 116 0.74 4.44 -14.98
C ASP A 116 1.79 5.51 -14.69
N LEU A 117 2.11 6.32 -15.70
CA LEU A 117 3.06 7.42 -15.53
C LEU A 117 2.55 8.45 -14.51
N ALA A 118 1.27 8.83 -14.57
CA ALA A 118 0.67 9.76 -13.62
C ALA A 118 0.67 9.19 -12.20
N SER A 119 0.31 7.91 -12.05
CA SER A 119 0.32 7.22 -10.75
C SER A 119 1.73 7.13 -10.18
N PHE A 120 2.72 6.82 -11.02
CA PHE A 120 4.13 6.78 -10.63
C PHE A 120 4.63 8.16 -10.18
N LEU A 121 4.40 9.21 -10.97
CA LEU A 121 4.83 10.58 -10.64
C LEU A 121 4.19 11.07 -9.34
N PHE A 122 2.90 10.81 -9.15
CA PHE A 122 2.20 11.16 -7.92
C PHE A 122 2.77 10.41 -6.71
N CYS A 123 2.96 9.10 -6.81
CA CYS A 123 3.51 8.30 -5.71
C CYS A 123 4.96 8.68 -5.40
N ALA A 124 5.78 8.95 -6.41
CA ALA A 124 7.16 9.42 -6.23
C ALA A 124 7.21 10.79 -5.54
N PHE A 125 6.37 11.74 -5.96
CA PHE A 125 6.24 13.04 -5.30
C PHE A 125 5.78 12.89 -3.85
N PHE A 126 4.77 12.06 -3.60
CA PHE A 126 4.27 11.83 -2.25
C PHE A 126 5.33 11.16 -1.36
N SER A 127 6.06 10.17 -1.89
CA SER A 127 7.18 9.53 -1.20
C SER A 127 8.26 10.54 -0.79
N TRP A 128 8.64 11.44 -1.71
CA TRP A 128 9.58 12.53 -1.40
C TRP A 128 9.04 13.46 -0.30
N LYS A 129 7.78 13.89 -0.39
CA LYS A 129 7.14 14.72 0.65
C LYS A 129 7.06 14.01 2.00
N SER A 130 6.82 12.70 1.99
CA SER A 130 6.78 11.87 3.20
C SER A 130 8.15 11.84 3.90
N ILE A 131 9.24 11.70 3.15
CA ILE A 131 10.61 11.74 3.70
C ILE A 131 10.88 13.09 4.37
N LEU A 132 10.52 14.20 3.71
CA LEU A 132 10.67 15.54 4.30
C LEU A 132 9.85 15.69 5.59
N LEU A 133 8.62 15.18 5.60
CA LEU A 133 7.77 15.23 6.80
C LEU A 133 8.35 14.40 7.94
N LEU A 134 8.89 13.22 7.65
CA LEU A 134 9.58 12.39 8.64
C LEU A 134 10.81 13.09 9.21
N HIS A 135 11.61 13.71 8.35
CA HIS A 135 12.80 14.45 8.77
C HIS A 135 12.42 15.63 9.66
N GLU A 136 11.41 16.41 9.26
CA GLU A 136 10.91 17.53 10.06
C GLU A 136 10.43 17.05 11.43
N ALA A 137 9.60 16.00 11.48
CA ALA A 137 9.09 15.46 12.73
C ALA A 137 10.19 14.92 13.65
N TRP A 138 11.28 14.40 13.07
CA TRP A 138 12.44 13.92 13.82
C TRP A 138 13.27 15.08 14.39
N VAL A 139 13.53 16.11 13.59
CA VAL A 139 14.37 17.27 13.99
C VAL A 139 13.63 18.17 14.99
N ASP A 140 12.36 18.47 14.73
CA ASP A 140 11.55 19.33 15.59
C ASP A 140 11.01 18.59 16.82
N GLY A 141 11.17 17.26 16.88
CA GLY A 141 10.65 16.43 17.97
C GLY A 141 9.12 16.50 18.07
N GLN A 142 8.42 16.52 16.93
CA GLN A 142 6.97 16.71 16.91
C GLN A 142 6.27 15.55 17.63
N THR A 143 5.33 15.90 18.51
CA THR A 143 4.49 14.96 19.25
C THR A 143 3.02 15.18 18.92
N THR A 144 2.22 14.13 19.10
CA THR A 144 0.76 14.25 18.98
C THR A 144 0.22 15.23 20.02
N SER A 145 -0.80 16.02 19.67
CA SER A 145 -1.46 17.01 20.54
C SER A 145 -2.31 16.40 21.67
N SER A 146 -1.91 15.25 22.21
CA SER A 146 -2.62 14.50 23.25
C SER A 146 -1.87 14.52 24.58
N ALA A 147 -2.54 14.15 25.67
CA ALA A 147 -1.93 14.04 27.00
C ALA A 147 -0.77 13.04 27.04
N TRP A 148 -0.84 11.98 26.21
CA TRP A 148 0.24 10.98 26.11
C TRP A 148 1.40 11.44 25.21
N ALA A 149 1.16 12.40 24.32
CA ALA A 149 2.15 13.04 23.43
C ALA A 149 3.21 12.11 22.81
N PRO A 150 2.84 10.97 22.18
CA PRO A 150 3.82 10.11 21.52
C PRO A 150 4.47 10.83 20.33
N PRO A 151 5.72 10.49 20.00
CA PRO A 151 6.44 11.15 18.92
C PRO A 151 5.93 10.72 17.54
N LEU A 152 5.74 11.69 16.64
CA LEU A 152 5.14 11.50 15.31
C LEU A 152 6.09 10.88 14.28
N TRP A 153 7.39 10.80 14.58
CA TRP A 153 8.35 10.14 13.67
C TRP A 153 8.01 8.65 13.46
N ILE A 154 7.37 7.99 14.43
CA ILE A 154 6.99 6.57 14.33
C ILE A 154 5.98 6.36 13.19
N PRO A 155 4.76 6.95 13.20
CA PRO A 155 3.80 6.76 12.11
C PRO A 155 4.33 7.33 10.78
N TYR A 156 5.08 8.43 10.79
CA TYR A 156 5.66 8.99 9.56
C TYR A 156 6.74 8.09 8.96
N SER A 157 7.48 7.32 9.77
CA SER A 157 8.45 6.36 9.26
C SER A 157 7.76 5.21 8.52
N LEU A 158 6.67 4.68 9.08
CA LEU A 158 5.88 3.61 8.46
C LEU A 158 5.20 4.10 7.18
N MET A 159 4.65 5.33 7.19
CA MET A 159 4.11 5.97 6.00
C MET A 159 5.18 6.11 4.91
N THR A 160 6.36 6.61 5.26
CA THR A 160 7.46 6.83 4.32
C THR A 160 7.93 5.52 3.70
N LEU A 161 8.14 4.49 4.51
CA LEU A 161 8.52 3.17 4.04
C LEU A 161 7.47 2.58 3.11
N GLY A 162 6.19 2.61 3.49
CA GLY A 162 5.09 2.11 2.67
C GLY A 162 4.98 2.82 1.31
N MET A 163 5.16 4.15 1.29
CA MET A 163 5.12 4.93 0.05
C MET A 163 6.32 4.69 -0.86
N ILE A 164 7.51 4.47 -0.30
CA ILE A 164 8.69 4.05 -1.07
C ILE A 164 8.43 2.68 -1.72
N LEU A 165 7.94 1.71 -0.95
CA LEU A 165 7.61 0.38 -1.46
C LEU A 165 6.55 0.44 -2.57
N LEU A 166 5.49 1.22 -2.38
CA LEU A 166 4.45 1.41 -3.39
C LEU A 166 5.02 2.02 -4.67
N THR A 167 5.87 3.03 -4.55
CA THR A 167 6.50 3.68 -5.70
C THR A 167 7.38 2.69 -6.48
N LEU A 168 8.16 1.86 -5.77
CA LEU A 168 8.98 0.80 -6.37
C LEU A 168 8.11 -0.26 -7.07
N GLN A 169 6.98 -0.65 -6.47
CA GLN A 169 6.04 -1.60 -7.06
C GLN A 169 5.45 -1.08 -8.38
N ILE A 170 5.03 0.20 -8.42
CA ILE A 170 4.51 0.83 -9.64
C ILE A 170 5.60 0.93 -10.70
N LEU A 171 6.82 1.31 -10.32
CA LEU A 171 7.96 1.35 -11.23
C LEU A 171 8.23 -0.02 -11.86
N LEU A 172 8.21 -1.08 -11.06
CA LEU A 172 8.44 -2.45 -11.55
C LEU A 172 7.35 -2.87 -12.55
N GLN A 173 6.08 -2.57 -12.27
CA GLN A 173 4.97 -2.82 -13.18
C GLN A 173 5.11 -2.04 -14.49
N PHE A 174 5.49 -0.76 -14.40
CA PHE A 174 5.71 0.10 -15.57
C PHE A 174 6.85 -0.41 -16.46
N VAL A 175 8.01 -0.75 -15.87
CA VAL A 175 9.15 -1.30 -16.60
C VAL A 175 8.80 -2.65 -17.24
N ALA A 176 8.11 -3.54 -16.52
CA ALA A 176 7.65 -4.81 -17.06
C ALA A 176 6.70 -4.63 -18.27
N ALA A 177 5.82 -3.64 -18.22
CA ALA A 177 4.94 -3.29 -19.33
C ALA A 177 5.72 -2.76 -20.56
N CYS A 178 6.76 -1.95 -20.34
CA CYS A 178 7.63 -1.47 -21.42
C CYS A 178 8.41 -2.61 -22.10
N VAL A 179 9.03 -3.50 -21.33
CA VAL A 179 9.83 -4.63 -21.87
C VAL A 179 8.96 -5.58 -22.70
N ARG A 180 7.72 -5.85 -22.27
CA ARG A 180 6.79 -6.70 -23.04
C ARG A 180 6.42 -6.12 -24.41
N LYS A 181 6.47 -4.80 -24.57
CA LYS A 181 6.17 -4.13 -25.85
C LYS A 181 7.23 -4.43 -26.91
N GLU A 182 8.50 -4.55 -26.52
CA GLU A 182 9.61 -4.79 -27.44
C GLU A 182 9.55 -6.22 -28.02
N GLY A 183 9.17 -7.22 -27.23
CA GLY A 183 9.10 -8.62 -27.68
C GLY A 183 7.89 -9.01 -28.55
N ASN A 184 6.93 -8.11 -28.79
CA ASN A 184 5.75 -8.39 -29.64
C ASN A 184 5.85 -7.73 -31.03
N HIS A 185 7.02 -7.19 -31.37
CA HIS A 185 7.31 -6.55 -32.66
C HIS A 185 8.30 -7.36 -33.53
N ASP A 186 8.74 -8.52 -33.07
CA ASP A 186 9.49 -9.54 -33.83
C ASP A 186 8.55 -10.69 -34.25
#